data_AF-A0A3L6EIA6-F1
#
_entry.id   AF-A0A3L6EIA6-F1
#
_cell.length_a   1.000
_cell.length_b   1.000
_cell.length_c   1.000
_cell.angle_alpha   90.00
_cell.angle_beta   90.00
_cell.angle_gamma   90.00
#
_symmetry.space_group_name_H-M   'P 1'
#
loop_
_entity.id
_entity.type
_entity.pdbx_description
1 polymer ?
#
loop_
_entity_poly.entity_id
_entity_poly.type
_entity_poly.pdbx_seq_one_letter_code
_entity_poly.pdbx_strand_id
1 'polypeptide(L)'
;MIEQFVNFVIRPPRSEYNPDQYLWEKEFILAGRKYKRLDLELTNARGYILKCSHYVPAFIPENTALPCVVYCHGNSGCRADANEAAVILLPSNITVFTLDFSGSGLSGGDYVSLGWHEKEDLKCAVSCLRDNKQVSTIGLWGRSMGAVTWSSLQVLP
;
A
#
# COMPACT_ATOMS: atom_id res chain seq x y z
N MET A 1 -17.88 0.86 -28.45
CA MET A 1 -16.72 1.76 -28.59
C MET A 1 -16.58 2.67 -27.36
N ILE A 2 -17.62 3.42 -26.96
CA ILE A 2 -17.62 4.22 -25.71
C ILE A 2 -17.44 3.37 -24.43
N GLU A 3 -18.08 2.20 -24.34
CA GLU A 3 -17.91 1.31 -23.18
C GLU A 3 -16.47 0.81 -23.00
N GLN A 4 -15.72 0.62 -24.09
CA GLN A 4 -14.31 0.23 -24.01
C GLN A 4 -13.45 1.37 -23.45
N PHE A 5 -13.71 2.62 -23.83
CA PHE A 5 -13.02 3.79 -23.27
C PHE A 5 -13.37 4.03 -21.80
N VAL A 6 -14.65 3.83 -21.42
CA VAL A 6 -15.08 3.87 -20.02
C VAL A 6 -14.34 2.81 -19.20
N ASN A 7 -14.19 1.58 -19.70
CA ASN A 7 -13.39 0.55 -19.03
C ASN A 7 -11.95 1.01 -18.79
N PHE A 8 -11.28 1.66 -19.75
CA PHE A 8 -9.92 2.17 -19.49
C PHE A 8 -9.81 3.23 -18.39
N VAL A 9 -10.90 3.93 -18.07
CA VAL A 9 -10.91 5.00 -17.07
C VAL A 9 -11.40 4.50 -15.70
N ILE A 10 -12.52 3.77 -15.66
CA ILE A 10 -13.16 3.34 -14.38
C ILE A 10 -12.99 1.85 -14.05
N ARG A 11 -12.62 1.01 -15.03
CA ARG A 11 -12.38 -0.43 -14.84
C ARG A 11 -11.14 -0.87 -15.61
N PRO A 12 -9.99 -0.24 -15.36
CA PRO A 12 -8.79 -0.65 -16.05
C PRO A 12 -8.55 -2.15 -15.84
N PRO A 13 -7.85 -2.83 -16.76
CA PRO A 13 -7.45 -4.21 -16.57
C PRO A 13 -6.81 -4.36 -15.20
N ARG A 14 -7.43 -5.19 -14.36
CA ARG A 14 -6.98 -5.44 -13.01
C ARG A 14 -5.60 -6.08 -13.09
N SER A 15 -4.67 -5.60 -12.27
CA SER A 15 -3.35 -6.22 -12.19
C SER A 15 -3.49 -7.61 -11.56
N GLU A 16 -3.37 -8.65 -12.38
CA GLU A 16 -3.22 -10.02 -11.93
C GLU A 16 -1.73 -10.32 -11.80
N TYR A 17 -1.28 -10.63 -10.59
CA TYR A 17 0.13 -10.88 -10.32
C TYR A 17 0.31 -11.98 -9.26
N ASN A 18 1.43 -12.68 -9.34
CA ASN A 18 1.85 -13.61 -8.30
C ASN A 18 2.68 -12.87 -7.23
N PRO A 19 2.23 -12.77 -5.97
CA PRO A 19 2.97 -12.09 -4.91
C PRO A 19 4.39 -12.63 -4.72
N ASP A 20 4.63 -13.91 -4.95
CA ASP A 20 5.94 -14.52 -4.74
C ASP A 20 6.94 -14.20 -5.87
N GLN A 21 6.45 -13.68 -7.00
CA GLN A 21 7.27 -13.28 -8.14
C GLN A 21 7.46 -11.75 -8.21
N TYR A 22 6.45 -10.97 -7.82
CA TYR A 22 6.42 -9.52 -8.05
C TYR A 22 6.66 -8.69 -6.79
N LEU A 23 6.49 -9.26 -5.61
CA LEU A 23 6.86 -8.61 -4.36
C LEU A 23 8.20 -9.18 -3.89
N TRP A 24 8.93 -8.42 -3.06
CA TRP A 24 10.11 -8.94 -2.37
C TRP A 24 9.79 -10.21 -1.58
N GLU A 25 10.77 -11.10 -1.45
CA GLU A 25 10.67 -12.28 -0.59
C GLU A 25 10.26 -11.91 0.83
N LYS A 26 9.72 -12.88 1.58
CA LYS A 26 9.32 -12.66 2.97
C LYS A 26 10.48 -12.23 3.86
N GLU A 27 11.68 -12.67 3.54
CA GLU A 27 12.94 -12.20 4.13
C GLU A 27 13.91 -11.89 3.00
N PHE A 28 14.57 -10.74 3.04
CA PHE A 28 15.47 -10.32 1.96
C PHE A 28 16.60 -9.43 2.48
N ILE A 29 17.64 -9.28 1.65
CA ILE A 29 18.78 -8.39 1.93
C ILE A 29 18.73 -7.23 0.94
N LEU A 30 18.84 -6.02 1.47
CA LEU A 30 18.92 -4.79 0.68
C LEU A 30 19.97 -3.87 1.31
N ALA A 31 20.89 -3.32 0.51
CA ALA A 31 21.97 -2.44 0.99
C ALA A 31 22.74 -3.03 2.20
N GLY A 32 22.99 -4.35 2.20
CA GLY A 32 23.71 -5.05 3.28
C GLY A 32 22.92 -5.27 4.58
N ARG A 33 21.62 -4.95 4.62
CA ARG A 33 20.75 -5.10 5.81
C ARG A 33 19.62 -6.09 5.53
N LYS A 34 19.18 -6.80 6.56
CA LYS A 34 18.08 -7.78 6.48
C LYS A 34 16.74 -7.10 6.74
N TYR A 35 15.75 -7.41 5.91
CA TYR A 35 14.38 -6.93 6.00
C TYR A 35 13.41 -8.10 5.90
N LYS A 36 12.17 -7.84 6.29
CA LYS A 36 11.05 -8.77 6.17
C LYS A 36 9.83 -8.09 5.58
N ARG A 37 9.08 -8.85 4.78
CA ARG A 37 7.74 -8.49 4.28
C ARG A 37 6.71 -9.18 5.16
N LEU A 38 5.89 -8.38 5.86
CA LEU A 38 4.75 -8.86 6.62
C LEU A 38 3.49 -8.68 5.78
N ASP A 39 2.88 -9.78 5.36
CA ASP A 39 1.61 -9.73 4.64
C ASP A 39 0.45 -9.76 5.63
N LEU A 40 -0.55 -8.92 5.39
CA LEU A 40 -1.73 -8.78 6.24
C LEU A 40 -2.97 -8.50 5.39
N GLU A 41 -4.12 -8.75 5.99
CA GLU A 41 -5.42 -8.53 5.38
C GLU A 41 -6.23 -7.59 6.25
N LEU A 42 -6.72 -6.50 5.65
CA LEU A 42 -7.58 -5.53 6.31
C LEU A 42 -8.98 -5.61 5.72
N THR A 43 -10.01 -5.35 6.51
CA THR A 43 -11.39 -5.23 6.00
C THR A 43 -11.77 -3.76 5.98
N ASN A 44 -12.09 -3.23 4.79
CA ASN A 44 -12.49 -1.83 4.67
C ASN A 44 -13.95 -1.61 5.12
N ALA A 45 -14.39 -0.35 5.17
CA ALA A 45 -15.75 0.02 5.57
C ALA A 45 -16.86 -0.55 4.66
N ARG A 46 -16.51 -1.01 3.45
CA ARG A 46 -17.42 -1.64 2.48
C ARG A 46 -17.43 -3.16 2.56
N GLY A 47 -16.68 -3.76 3.49
CA GLY A 47 -16.60 -5.20 3.69
C GLY A 47 -15.66 -5.93 2.72
N TYR A 48 -14.85 -5.22 1.95
CA TYR A 48 -13.84 -5.83 1.08
C TYR A 48 -12.53 -6.07 1.82
N ILE A 49 -11.93 -7.21 1.51
CA ILE A 49 -10.60 -7.57 2.00
C ILE A 49 -9.54 -6.84 1.18
N LEU A 50 -8.72 -6.06 1.84
CA LEU A 50 -7.55 -5.40 1.27
C LEU A 50 -6.32 -6.26 1.54
N LYS A 51 -5.58 -6.62 0.49
CA LYS A 51 -4.28 -7.27 0.62
C LYS A 51 -3.21 -6.21 0.85
N CYS A 52 -2.46 -6.33 1.94
CA CYS A 52 -1.43 -5.36 2.30
C CYS A 52 -0.09 -6.05 2.58
N SER A 53 1.00 -5.28 2.50
CA SER A 53 2.34 -5.70 2.87
C SER A 53 3.05 -4.59 3.62
N HIS A 54 3.70 -4.93 4.74
CA HIS A 54 4.55 -4.03 5.51
C HIS A 54 6.00 -4.50 5.46
N TYR A 55 6.85 -3.72 4.80
CA TYR A 55 8.29 -3.94 4.72
C TYR A 55 8.97 -3.26 5.90
N VAL A 56 9.65 -4.06 6.73
CA VAL A 56 10.29 -3.60 7.96
C VAL A 56 11.68 -4.21 8.11
N PRO A 57 12.61 -3.58 8.85
CA PRO A 57 13.85 -4.23 9.25
C PRO A 57 13.59 -5.58 9.94
N ALA A 58 14.43 -6.58 9.67
CA ALA A 58 14.29 -7.90 10.30
C ALA A 58 14.43 -7.81 11.83
N PHE A 59 15.25 -6.86 12.30
CA PHE A 59 15.43 -6.52 13.71
C PHE A 59 15.07 -5.05 13.94
N ILE A 60 14.11 -4.83 14.85
CA ILE A 60 13.76 -3.51 15.38
C ILE A 60 14.01 -3.61 16.89
N PRO A 61 14.85 -2.75 17.49
CA PRO A 61 15.06 -2.78 18.93
C PRO A 61 13.75 -2.58 19.69
N GLU A 62 13.64 -3.17 20.89
CA GLU A 62 12.50 -2.95 21.77
C GLU A 62 12.31 -1.45 22.05
N ASN A 63 11.06 -1.03 22.22
CA ASN A 63 10.67 0.37 22.44
C ASN A 63 11.11 1.36 21.33
N THR A 64 11.46 0.86 20.14
CA THR A 64 11.76 1.70 18.97
C THR A 64 10.58 1.70 18.02
N ALA A 65 10.10 2.91 17.70
CA ALA A 65 9.10 3.13 16.68
C ALA A 65 9.75 3.82 15.47
N LEU A 66 9.51 3.27 14.27
CA LEU A 66 10.09 3.79 13.03
C LEU A 66 9.03 4.56 12.23
N PRO A 67 9.42 5.58 11.45
CA PRO A 67 8.51 6.20 10.51
C PRO A 67 8.07 5.17 9.47
N CYS A 68 6.84 5.32 8.98
CA CYS A 68 6.26 4.47 7.95
C CYS A 68 5.72 5.34 6.81
N VAL A 69 6.02 4.96 5.58
CA VAL A 69 5.38 5.53 4.39
C VAL A 69 4.34 4.55 3.88
N VAL A 70 3.09 4.99 3.78
CA VAL A 70 2.04 4.26 3.06
C VAL A 70 2.14 4.60 1.58
N TYR A 71 2.52 3.63 0.77
CA TYR A 71 2.57 3.75 -0.67
C TYR A 71 1.21 3.42 -1.28
N CYS A 72 0.66 4.39 -2.00
CA CYS A 72 -0.61 4.32 -2.72
C CYS A 72 -0.32 4.15 -4.21
N HIS A 73 -0.62 2.98 -4.77
CA HIS A 73 -0.38 2.70 -6.19
C HIS A 73 -1.29 3.56 -7.11
N GLY A 74 -0.90 3.63 -8.39
CA GLY A 74 -1.64 4.37 -9.41
C GLY A 74 -2.86 3.61 -9.93
N ASN A 75 -3.55 4.21 -10.91
CA ASN A 75 -4.61 3.51 -11.64
C ASN A 75 -4.06 2.22 -12.27
N SER A 76 -4.80 1.12 -12.19
CA SER A 76 -4.36 -0.22 -12.66
C SER A 76 -3.15 -0.82 -11.92
N GLY A 77 -2.63 -0.15 -10.88
CA GLY A 77 -1.46 -0.60 -10.12
C GLY A 77 -1.78 -1.68 -9.10
N CYS A 78 -0.74 -2.08 -8.35
CA CYS A 78 -0.83 -3.01 -7.24
C CYS A 78 0.29 -2.76 -6.22
N ARG A 79 0.36 -3.59 -5.17
CA ARG A 79 1.40 -3.54 -4.13
C ARG A 79 2.83 -3.52 -4.69
N ALA A 80 3.08 -4.17 -5.83
CA ALA A 80 4.39 -4.24 -6.45
C ALA A 80 4.95 -2.86 -6.86
N ASP A 81 4.09 -1.87 -7.10
CA ASP A 81 4.50 -0.49 -7.42
C ASP A 81 5.34 0.14 -6.28
N ALA A 82 5.18 -0.36 -5.05
CA ALA A 82 5.93 0.11 -3.88
C ALA A 82 7.39 -0.38 -3.84
N ASN A 83 7.81 -1.29 -4.73
CA ASN A 83 9.16 -1.85 -4.74
C ASN A 83 10.23 -0.75 -4.86
N GLU A 84 10.00 0.26 -5.69
CA GLU A 84 10.92 1.40 -5.85
C GLU A 84 11.03 2.23 -4.57
N ALA A 85 9.89 2.48 -3.90
CA ALA A 85 9.87 3.18 -2.62
C ALA A 85 10.58 2.36 -1.53
N ALA A 86 10.42 1.02 -1.51
CA ALA A 86 11.12 0.15 -0.59
C ALA A 86 12.65 0.21 -0.76
N VAL A 87 13.14 0.23 -2.00
CA VAL A 87 14.57 0.38 -2.30
C VAL A 87 15.14 1.69 -1.74
N ILE A 88 14.38 2.79 -1.85
CA ILE A 88 14.81 4.12 -1.43
C ILE A 88 14.72 4.31 0.10
N LEU A 89 13.63 3.85 0.71
CA LEU A 89 13.26 4.24 2.07
C LEU A 89 13.77 3.29 3.15
N LEU A 90 13.82 1.99 2.87
CA LEU A 90 14.23 0.98 3.86
C LEU A 90 15.66 1.19 4.39
N PRO A 91 16.68 1.49 3.54
CA PRO A 91 18.02 1.78 4.04
C PRO A 91 18.09 2.93 5.05
N SER A 92 17.16 3.89 4.95
CA SER A 92 17.04 5.06 5.84
C SER A 92 16.20 4.79 7.10
N ASN A 93 15.91 3.53 7.44
CA ASN A 93 15.02 3.14 8.55
C ASN A 93 13.60 3.71 8.44
N ILE A 94 13.12 3.96 7.22
CA ILE A 94 11.73 4.31 6.95
C ILE A 94 11.04 3.06 6.42
N THR A 95 10.08 2.54 7.19
CA THR A 95 9.31 1.35 6.80
C THR A 95 8.33 1.70 5.68
N VAL A 96 7.96 0.72 4.87
CA VAL A 96 7.03 0.92 3.75
C VAL A 96 5.83 0.02 3.93
N PHE A 97 4.64 0.61 4.00
CA PHE A 97 3.38 -0.11 3.95
C PHE A 97 2.76 0.09 2.57
N THR A 98 2.21 -0.96 1.99
CA THR A 98 1.52 -0.89 0.70
C THR A 98 0.28 -1.76 0.73
N LEU A 99 -0.70 -1.41 -0.09
CA LEU A 99 -1.97 -2.11 -0.22
C LEU A 99 -2.38 -2.19 -1.67
N ASP A 100 -3.06 -3.26 -2.03
CA ASP A 100 -3.92 -3.27 -3.20
C ASP A 100 -5.22 -2.55 -2.78
N PHE A 101 -5.56 -1.43 -3.42
CA PHE A 101 -6.85 -0.77 -3.17
C PHE A 101 -8.02 -1.68 -3.57
N SER A 102 -9.21 -1.45 -3.00
CA SER A 102 -10.40 -2.19 -3.42
C SER A 102 -10.64 -2.01 -4.93
N GLY A 103 -10.93 -3.11 -5.62
CA GLY A 103 -10.98 -3.15 -7.09
C GLY A 103 -9.63 -3.25 -7.81
N SER A 104 -8.51 -3.37 -7.10
CA SER A 104 -7.16 -3.50 -7.66
C SER A 104 -6.42 -4.76 -7.18
N GLY A 105 -5.42 -5.17 -7.94
CA GLY A 105 -4.47 -6.22 -7.55
C GLY A 105 -5.17 -7.51 -7.08
N LEU A 106 -4.92 -7.91 -5.84
CA LEU A 106 -5.50 -9.10 -5.22
C LEU A 106 -6.57 -8.79 -4.15
N SER A 107 -6.98 -7.53 -4.01
CA SER A 107 -8.00 -7.09 -3.06
C SER A 107 -9.43 -7.34 -3.55
N GLY A 108 -10.40 -7.42 -2.64
CA GLY A 108 -11.81 -7.49 -3.01
C GLY A 108 -12.31 -6.25 -3.77
N GLY A 109 -13.54 -6.30 -4.24
CA GLY A 109 -14.18 -5.22 -5.00
C GLY A 109 -13.99 -5.34 -6.51
N ASP A 110 -14.88 -4.69 -7.24
CA ASP A 110 -15.05 -4.90 -8.69
C ASP A 110 -14.36 -3.83 -9.55
N TYR A 111 -14.15 -2.62 -9.01
CA TYR A 111 -13.61 -1.49 -9.75
C TYR A 111 -12.97 -0.46 -8.82
N VAL A 112 -12.03 0.31 -9.37
CA VAL A 112 -11.45 1.50 -8.73
C VAL A 112 -12.30 2.74 -9.01
N SER A 113 -12.32 3.66 -8.07
CA SER A 113 -13.12 4.89 -8.13
C SER A 113 -12.28 6.16 -8.19
N LEU A 114 -11.03 6.02 -8.62
CA LEU A 114 -10.09 7.12 -8.87
C LEU A 114 -9.87 8.06 -7.66
N GLY A 115 -9.92 7.51 -6.44
CA GLY A 115 -9.70 8.22 -5.19
C GLY A 115 -10.92 8.30 -4.27
N TRP A 116 -12.13 8.04 -4.78
CA TRP A 116 -13.36 8.25 -4.01
C TRP A 116 -13.55 7.24 -2.87
N HIS A 117 -13.40 5.94 -3.16
CA HIS A 117 -13.44 4.85 -2.19
C HIS A 117 -12.04 4.51 -1.67
N GLU A 118 -11.01 4.73 -2.48
CA GLU A 118 -9.61 4.46 -2.11
C GLU A 118 -9.18 5.27 -0.88
N LYS A 119 -9.79 6.44 -0.63
CA LYS A 119 -9.53 7.22 0.60
C LYS A 119 -9.95 6.48 1.87
N GLU A 120 -11.02 5.68 1.81
CA GLU A 120 -11.51 4.89 2.96
C GLU A 120 -10.63 3.64 3.16
N ASP A 121 -10.13 3.05 2.07
CA ASP A 121 -9.12 1.99 2.12
C ASP A 121 -7.83 2.50 2.77
N LEU A 122 -7.37 3.69 2.36
CA LEU A 122 -6.21 4.35 2.95
C LEU A 122 -6.44 4.66 4.44
N LYS A 123 -7.63 5.14 4.81
CA LYS A 123 -8.00 5.38 6.22
C LYS A 123 -7.93 4.10 7.05
N CYS A 124 -8.37 2.96 6.50
CA CYS A 124 -8.27 1.66 7.16
C CYS A 124 -6.80 1.26 7.40
N ALA A 125 -5.94 1.40 6.38
CA ALA A 125 -4.50 1.14 6.52
C ALA A 125 -3.83 2.07 7.55
N VAL A 126 -4.15 3.36 7.52
CA VAL A 126 -3.62 4.35 8.49
C VAL A 126 -4.07 4.00 9.90
N SER A 127 -5.33 3.63 10.12
CA SER A 127 -5.83 3.21 11.44
C SER A 127 -5.05 2.00 11.97
N CYS A 128 -4.87 0.97 11.13
CA CYS A 128 -4.09 -0.21 11.49
C CYS A 128 -2.66 0.13 11.89
N LEU A 129 -2.01 1.04 11.16
CA LEU A 129 -0.66 1.49 11.48
C LEU A 129 -0.59 2.34 12.75
N ARG A 130 -1.62 3.13 13.06
CA ARG A 130 -1.69 3.92 14.31
C ARG A 130 -1.85 3.04 15.55
N ASP A 131 -2.51 1.91 15.41
CA ASP A 131 -2.63 0.91 16.49
C ASP A 131 -1.32 0.13 16.71
N ASN A 132 -0.38 0.18 15.74
CA ASN A 132 0.91 -0.46 15.83
C ASN A 132 1.94 0.42 16.55
N LYS A 133 2.31 0.02 17.77
CA LYS A 133 3.32 0.72 18.61
C LYS A 133 4.72 0.82 17.99
N GLN A 134 5.01 0.07 16.92
CA GLN A 134 6.29 0.14 16.20
C GLN A 134 6.31 1.21 15.10
N VAL A 135 5.22 1.94 14.90
CA VAL A 135 5.12 3.03 13.91
C VAL A 135 5.05 4.37 14.64
N SER A 136 6.02 5.25 14.40
CA SER A 136 6.08 6.57 15.07
C SER A 136 5.29 7.64 14.33
N THR A 137 5.56 7.80 13.04
CA THR A 137 4.91 8.76 12.14
C THR A 137 4.55 8.09 10.84
N ILE A 138 3.51 8.62 10.19
CA ILE A 138 3.01 8.11 8.92
C ILE A 138 3.18 9.20 7.87
N GLY A 139 3.97 8.91 6.84
CA GLY A 139 4.01 9.66 5.59
C GLY A 139 3.16 8.97 4.53
N LEU A 140 2.73 9.72 3.52
CA LEU A 140 1.95 9.20 2.40
C LEU A 140 2.76 9.44 1.12
N TRP A 141 2.85 8.41 0.28
CA TRP A 141 3.46 8.49 -1.04
C TRP A 141 2.47 7.92 -2.04
N GLY A 142 2.20 8.62 -3.14
CA GLY A 142 1.35 8.08 -4.20
C GLY A 142 1.73 8.56 -5.58
N ARG A 143 1.35 7.79 -6.60
CA ARG A 143 1.47 8.16 -8.01
C ARG A 143 0.08 8.33 -8.62
N SER A 144 -0.16 9.42 -9.36
CA SER A 144 -1.41 9.68 -10.09
C SER A 144 -2.66 9.50 -9.19
N MET A 145 -3.49 8.47 -9.41
CA MET A 145 -4.61 8.10 -8.54
C MET A 145 -4.19 8.04 -7.06
N GLY A 146 -3.08 7.37 -6.74
CA GLY A 146 -2.59 7.30 -5.36
C GLY A 146 -2.27 8.66 -4.76
N ALA A 147 -1.82 9.63 -5.58
CA ALA A 147 -1.58 11.00 -5.14
C ALA A 147 -2.91 11.74 -4.81
N VAL A 148 -3.93 11.54 -5.64
CA VAL A 148 -5.28 12.07 -5.40
C VAL A 148 -5.88 11.48 -4.12
N THR A 149 -5.77 10.16 -3.94
CA THR A 149 -6.26 9.46 -2.76
C THR A 149 -5.72 10.07 -1.47
N TRP A 150 -4.40 10.26 -1.35
CA TRP A 150 -3.82 10.78 -0.10
C TRP A 150 -4.07 12.29 0.09
N SER A 151 -4.05 13.08 -0.97
CA SER A 151 -4.34 14.53 -0.88
C SER A 151 -5.80 14.81 -0.48
N SER A 152 -6.71 13.89 -0.80
CA SER A 152 -8.11 13.96 -0.36
C SER A 152 -8.34 13.51 1.09
N LEU A 153 -7.33 12.88 1.71
CA LEU A 153 -7.36 12.53 3.12
C LEU A 153 -7.16 13.83 3.91
N GLN A 154 -8.26 14.49 4.28
CA GLN A 154 -8.19 15.56 5.28
C GLN A 154 -7.56 14.94 6.52
N VAL A 155 -6.33 15.36 6.83
CA VAL A 155 -5.63 14.99 8.05
C VAL A 155 -6.48 15.57 9.17
N LEU A 156 -7.40 14.76 9.70
CA LEU A 156 -8.08 15.08 10.93
C LEU A 156 -6.96 15.13 11.99
N PRO A 157 -6.83 16.26 12.70
CA PRO A 157 -5.74 16.48 13.65
C PRO A 157 -5.67 15.39 14.72
#